data_AF-A0A2V0N0D2-F1
#
_entry.id   AF-A0A2V0N0D2-F1
#
_cell.length_a   1.000
_cell.length_b   1.000
_cell.length_c   1.000
_cell.angle_alpha   90.00
_cell.angle_beta   90.00
_cell.angle_gamma   90.00
#
_symmetry.space_group_name_H-M   'P 1'
#
loop_
_entity.id
_entity.type
_entity.pdbx_description
1 polymer ?
#
loop_
_entity_poly.entity_id
_entity_poly.type
_entity_poly.pdbx_seq_one_letter_code
_entity_poly.pdbx_strand_id
1 'polypeptide(L)'
;MTTGSQPKFSRVVVGYDPVAVDACIDELIAKQQLLLDDIETLRARLKESCDEVAALRKEVAFLNDTSPSPHAVPQRMSKLLRHAIDEVSEMQAEAKAEVQALVATIESEAETAHRKHEELLADMAAQRSALDAECAETRSQLEAECAETRRQLEEELAGKRAEAQSEIDDAMQKAQQERDQLLAEARQEAERLREEARRVVDEASAQRIKILEQLMDVYRGVETIPAALESAYQDRDKPPEAGVVVPFEQKRSTG
;
A
#
# COMPACT_ATOMS: atom_id res chain seq x y z
N MET A 1 -52.88 58.95 103.04
CA MET A 1 -53.28 60.24 102.42
C MET A 1 -54.59 59.97 101.66
N THR A 2 -55.71 59.71 102.34
CA THR A 2 -56.71 60.72 102.76
C THR A 2 -57.12 61.67 101.64
N THR A 3 -58.01 61.22 100.77
CA THR A 3 -59.07 62.07 100.21
C THR A 3 -60.34 61.23 100.16
N GLY A 4 -61.00 61.09 101.31
CA GLY A 4 -62.38 60.62 101.34
C GLY A 4 -63.22 61.65 100.60
N SER A 5 -63.56 61.36 99.35
CA SER A 5 -64.52 62.15 98.58
C SER A 5 -65.89 61.91 99.22
N GLN A 6 -66.28 62.79 100.14
CA GLN A 6 -67.62 62.73 100.74
C GLN A 6 -68.66 62.88 99.61
N PRO A 7 -69.54 61.90 99.41
CA PRO A 7 -70.55 62.00 98.36
C PRO A 7 -71.56 63.09 98.73
N LYS A 8 -71.64 64.12 97.89
CA LYS A 8 -72.58 65.24 98.02
C LYS A 8 -73.94 64.79 97.50
N PHE A 9 -74.67 64.00 98.28
CA PHE A 9 -76.04 63.62 97.95
C PHE A 9 -77.00 64.80 98.20
N SER A 10 -77.89 65.11 97.26
CA SER A 10 -78.98 66.08 97.43
C SER A 10 -79.99 65.57 98.48
N ARG A 11 -80.49 66.46 99.34
CA ARG A 11 -81.53 66.13 100.35
C ARG A 11 -82.93 66.41 99.79
N VAL A 12 -83.82 65.43 99.88
CA VAL A 12 -85.26 65.58 99.60
C VAL A 12 -86.00 65.60 100.96
N VAL A 13 -87.23 66.11 100.98
CA VAL A 13 -88.04 66.38 102.18
C VAL A 13 -88.15 65.18 103.15
N VAL A 14 -87.89 63.96 102.70
CA VAL A 14 -87.71 62.77 103.54
C VAL A 14 -86.45 61.98 103.13
N GLY A 15 -85.26 62.55 103.32
CA GLY A 15 -83.98 61.83 103.23
C GLY A 15 -83.02 62.29 102.13
N TYR A 16 -82.13 61.41 101.70
CA TYR A 16 -81.23 61.63 100.55
C TYR A 16 -81.90 61.16 99.27
N ASP A 17 -81.57 61.78 98.13
CA ASP A 17 -82.02 61.33 96.82
C ASP A 17 -81.53 59.89 96.54
N PRO A 18 -82.43 58.89 96.47
CA PRO A 18 -82.05 57.49 96.33
C PRO A 18 -81.26 57.24 95.05
N VAL A 19 -81.57 57.96 93.96
CA VAL A 19 -80.89 57.79 92.65
C VAL A 19 -79.41 58.19 92.74
N ALA A 20 -79.10 59.25 93.49
CA ALA A 20 -77.73 59.72 93.68
C ALA A 20 -76.91 58.77 94.57
N VAL A 21 -77.56 58.13 95.56
CA VAL A 21 -76.92 57.14 96.44
C VAL A 21 -76.66 55.84 95.70
N ASP A 22 -77.64 55.35 94.94
CA ASP A 22 -77.49 54.12 94.14
C ASP A 22 -76.38 54.26 93.09
N ALA A 23 -76.30 55.40 92.39
CA ALA A 23 -75.22 55.67 91.44
C ALA A 23 -73.82 55.68 92.10
N CYS A 24 -73.71 56.14 93.35
CA CYS A 24 -72.45 56.12 94.09
C CYS A 24 -72.08 54.72 94.58
N ILE A 25 -73.08 53.92 94.99
CA ILE A 25 -72.90 52.52 95.34
C ILE A 25 -72.42 51.74 94.11
N ASP A 26 -73.04 51.95 92.95
CA ASP A 26 -72.62 51.33 91.68
C ASP A 26 -71.19 51.71 91.30
N GLU A 27 -70.79 52.97 91.46
CA GLU A 27 -69.41 53.41 91.20
C GLU A 27 -68.40 52.75 92.15
N LEU A 28 -68.75 52.58 93.43
CA LEU A 28 -67.90 51.88 94.41
C LEU A 28 -67.83 50.38 94.14
N ILE A 29 -68.94 49.76 93.73
CA ILE A 29 -68.97 48.36 93.31
C ILE A 29 -68.09 48.16 92.07
N ALA A 30 -68.20 49.03 91.08
CA ALA A 30 -67.37 48.98 89.87
C ALA A 30 -65.88 49.16 90.21
N LYS A 31 -65.52 50.08 91.12
CA LYS A 31 -64.14 50.24 91.59
C LYS A 31 -63.65 49.02 92.36
N GLN A 32 -64.50 48.42 93.19
CA GLN A 32 -64.15 47.22 93.94
C GLN A 32 -63.95 46.02 93.01
N GLN A 33 -64.78 45.87 91.99
CA GLN A 33 -64.63 44.85 90.95
C GLN A 33 -63.32 45.04 90.17
N LEU A 34 -63.03 46.27 89.70
CA LEU A 34 -61.78 46.59 89.01
C LEU A 34 -60.54 46.24 89.87
N LEU A 35 -60.55 46.59 91.16
CA LEU A 35 -59.43 46.27 92.06
C LEU A 35 -59.28 44.77 92.31
N LEU A 36 -60.39 44.01 92.33
CA LEU A 36 -60.34 42.56 92.43
C LEU A 36 -59.74 41.94 91.15
N ASP A 37 -60.18 42.40 89.99
CA ASP A 37 -59.63 41.98 88.69
C ASP A 37 -58.12 42.28 88.58
N ASP A 38 -57.69 43.45 89.06
CA ASP A 38 -56.27 43.82 89.10
C ASP A 38 -55.46 42.90 90.03
N ILE A 39 -55.99 42.57 91.22
CA ILE A 39 -55.34 41.64 92.16
C ILE A 39 -55.23 40.25 91.54
N GLU A 40 -56.27 39.77 90.86
CA GLU A 40 -56.25 38.48 90.18
C GLU A 40 -55.22 38.46 89.04
N THR A 41 -55.16 39.53 88.25
CA THR A 41 -54.17 39.69 87.18
C THR A 41 -52.74 39.70 87.72
N LEU A 42 -52.48 40.44 88.82
CA LEU A 42 -51.16 40.47 89.45
C LEU A 42 -50.76 39.13 90.05
N ARG A 43 -51.71 38.39 90.63
CA ARG A 43 -51.46 37.03 91.15
C ARG A 43 -51.13 36.06 90.03
N ALA A 44 -51.84 36.12 88.90
CA ALA A 44 -51.54 35.30 87.73
C ALA A 44 -50.11 35.59 87.21
N ARG A 45 -49.77 36.87 87.06
CA ARG A 45 -48.44 37.29 86.60
C ARG A 45 -47.31 36.92 87.57
N LEU A 46 -47.56 37.00 88.88
CA LEU A 46 -46.58 36.54 89.88
C LEU A 46 -46.34 35.04 89.76
N LYS A 47 -47.41 34.25 89.61
CA LYS A 47 -47.32 32.80 89.45
C LYS A 47 -46.52 32.42 88.20
N GLU A 48 -46.82 33.06 87.07
CA GLU A 48 -46.08 32.87 85.81
C GLU A 48 -44.57 33.15 86.00
N SER A 49 -44.21 34.28 86.63
CA SER A 49 -42.80 34.58 86.90
C SER A 49 -42.12 33.59 87.85
N CYS A 50 -42.85 33.02 88.82
CA CYS A 50 -42.32 31.99 89.71
C CYS A 50 -42.05 30.68 88.94
N ASP A 51 -42.92 30.32 88.00
CA ASP A 51 -42.76 29.14 87.15
C ASP A 51 -41.56 29.30 86.20
N GLU A 52 -41.37 30.48 85.60
CA GLU A 52 -40.19 30.81 84.79
C GLU A 52 -38.88 30.70 85.60
N VAL A 53 -38.85 31.26 86.81
CA VAL A 53 -37.68 31.17 87.70
C VAL A 53 -37.38 29.71 88.07
N ALA A 54 -38.41 28.89 88.30
CA ALA A 54 -38.23 27.47 88.58
C ALA A 54 -37.68 26.69 87.36
N ALA A 55 -38.11 27.04 86.15
CA ALA A 55 -37.60 26.45 84.91
C ALA A 55 -36.13 26.83 84.67
N LEU A 56 -35.79 28.12 84.75
CA LEU A 56 -34.43 28.62 84.59
C LEU A 56 -33.47 28.03 85.64
N ARG A 57 -33.92 27.83 86.88
CA ARG A 57 -33.12 27.14 87.91
C ARG A 57 -32.78 25.70 87.55
N LYS A 58 -33.69 24.97 86.91
CA LYS A 58 -33.43 23.59 86.45
C LYS A 58 -32.43 23.56 85.31
N GLU A 59 -32.54 24.49 84.36
CA GLU A 59 -31.61 24.62 83.24
C GLU A 59 -30.21 25.04 83.71
N VAL A 60 -30.12 26.02 84.62
CA VAL A 60 -28.86 26.41 85.26
C VAL A 60 -28.26 25.24 86.04
N ALA A 61 -29.05 24.40 86.73
CA ALA A 61 -28.54 23.23 87.41
C ALA A 61 -27.99 22.17 86.43
N PHE A 62 -28.65 21.97 85.28
CA PHE A 62 -28.20 21.06 84.23
C PHE A 62 -26.90 21.55 83.56
N LEU A 63 -26.78 22.85 83.32
CA LEU A 63 -25.59 23.48 82.74
C LEU A 63 -24.43 23.62 83.75
N ASN A 64 -24.75 23.85 85.03
CA ASN A 64 -23.79 24.12 86.10
C ASN A 64 -23.46 22.90 86.97
N ASP A 65 -23.60 21.69 86.44
CA ASP A 65 -23.23 20.46 87.13
C ASP A 65 -21.68 20.28 87.17
N THR A 66 -20.99 21.29 87.70
CA THR A 66 -19.55 21.43 88.00
C THR A 66 -19.28 21.21 89.49
N SER A 67 -19.75 20.08 90.01
CA SER A 67 -19.38 19.65 91.37
C SER A 67 -17.86 19.40 91.46
N PRO A 68 -17.14 19.97 92.45
CA PRO A 68 -15.75 19.63 92.75
C PRO A 68 -15.62 18.26 93.45
N SER A 69 -16.66 17.42 93.42
CA SER A 69 -16.63 16.10 94.04
C SER A 69 -15.64 15.17 93.32
N PRO A 70 -14.90 14.32 94.05
CA PRO A 70 -13.90 13.41 93.47
C PRO A 70 -14.43 12.49 92.35
N HIS A 71 -15.73 12.20 92.31
CA HIS A 71 -16.35 11.32 91.34
C HIS A 71 -16.81 12.00 90.03
N ALA A 72 -16.98 13.33 90.00
CA ALA A 72 -17.44 14.06 88.82
C ALA A 72 -16.34 14.23 87.75
N VAL A 73 -15.08 14.34 88.17
CA VAL A 73 -13.92 14.50 87.28
C VAL A 73 -13.66 13.23 86.43
N PRO A 74 -13.61 12.00 86.99
CA PRO A 74 -13.49 10.76 86.20
C PRO A 74 -14.62 10.58 85.18
N GLN A 75 -15.84 10.96 85.54
CA GLN A 75 -17.00 10.86 84.64
C GLN A 75 -16.88 11.81 83.44
N ARG A 76 -16.45 13.06 83.67
CA ARG A 76 -16.15 14.02 82.58
C ARG A 76 -15.02 13.54 81.69
N MET A 77 -13.93 13.05 82.29
CA MET A 77 -12.80 12.46 81.57
C MET A 77 -13.29 11.30 80.68
N SER A 78 -14.15 10.42 81.19
CA SER A 78 -14.70 9.31 80.41
C SER A 78 -15.57 9.77 79.23
N LYS A 79 -16.34 10.85 79.39
CA LYS A 79 -17.16 11.43 78.31
C LYS A 79 -16.28 12.09 77.25
N LEU A 80 -15.26 12.86 77.65
CA LEU A 80 -14.29 13.46 76.73
C LEU A 80 -13.49 12.42 75.98
N LEU A 81 -13.01 11.37 76.66
CA LEU A 81 -12.30 10.26 76.01
C LEU A 81 -13.20 9.53 75.02
N ARG A 82 -14.48 9.33 75.37
CA ARG A 82 -15.45 8.72 74.44
C ARG A 82 -15.68 9.58 73.21
N HIS A 83 -15.89 10.89 73.39
CA HIS A 83 -16.01 11.84 72.28
C HIS A 83 -14.77 11.84 71.38
N ALA A 84 -13.57 11.88 71.96
CA ALA A 84 -12.33 11.84 71.18
C ALA A 84 -12.16 10.50 70.43
N ILE A 85 -12.56 9.37 71.01
CA ILE A 85 -12.55 8.07 70.34
C ILE A 85 -13.57 8.06 69.19
N ASP A 86 -14.77 8.61 69.41
CA ASP A 86 -15.82 8.69 68.40
C ASP A 86 -15.37 9.59 67.23
N GLU A 87 -14.82 10.79 67.50
CA GLU A 87 -14.24 11.68 66.49
C GLU A 87 -13.09 11.03 65.72
N VAL A 88 -12.17 10.33 66.40
CA VAL A 88 -11.08 9.61 65.73
C VAL A 88 -11.62 8.48 64.86
N SER A 89 -12.69 7.81 65.28
CA SER A 89 -13.32 6.74 64.51
C SER A 89 -14.02 7.30 63.26
N GLU A 90 -14.70 8.44 63.38
CA GLU A 90 -15.31 9.16 62.26
C GLU A 90 -14.24 9.64 61.28
N MET A 91 -13.20 10.33 61.75
CA MET A 91 -12.08 10.76 60.90
C MET A 91 -11.39 9.58 60.21
N GLN A 92 -11.24 8.44 60.90
CA GLN A 92 -10.67 7.23 60.29
C GLN A 92 -11.59 6.65 59.22
N ALA A 93 -12.91 6.67 59.43
CA ALA A 93 -13.87 6.19 58.45
C ALA A 93 -13.89 7.10 57.21
N GLU A 94 -13.88 8.41 57.40
CA GLU A 94 -13.78 9.40 56.33
C GLU A 94 -12.48 9.24 55.54
N ALA A 95 -11.33 9.19 56.21
CA ALA A 95 -10.04 8.99 55.55
C ALA A 95 -9.98 7.68 54.75
N LYS A 96 -10.58 6.59 55.27
CA LYS A 96 -10.69 5.33 54.53
C LYS A 96 -11.60 5.46 53.31
N ALA A 97 -12.73 6.17 53.43
CA ALA A 97 -13.64 6.40 52.32
C ALA A 97 -13.01 7.26 51.22
N GLU A 98 -12.25 8.30 51.60
CA GLU A 98 -11.49 9.14 50.67
C GLU A 98 -10.41 8.35 49.94
N VAL A 99 -9.63 7.54 50.66
CA VAL A 99 -8.61 6.67 50.04
C VAL A 99 -9.26 5.66 49.09
N GLN A 100 -10.38 5.05 49.48
CA GLN A 100 -11.12 4.13 48.59
C GLN A 100 -11.63 4.84 47.33
N ALA A 101 -12.12 6.07 47.46
CA ALA A 101 -12.55 6.87 46.31
C ALA A 101 -11.37 7.18 45.37
N LEU A 102 -10.20 7.54 45.93
CA LEU A 102 -8.99 7.79 45.15
C LEU A 102 -8.50 6.52 44.44
N VAL A 103 -8.47 5.39 45.13
CA VAL A 103 -8.12 4.10 44.52
C VAL A 103 -9.08 3.77 43.37
N ALA A 104 -10.39 3.92 43.57
CA ALA A 104 -11.38 3.67 42.53
C ALA A 104 -11.20 4.60 41.31
N THR A 105 -10.83 5.87 41.53
CA THR A 105 -10.51 6.79 40.41
C THR A 105 -9.25 6.36 39.66
N ILE A 106 -8.18 5.99 40.36
CA ILE A 106 -6.92 5.56 39.75
C ILE A 106 -7.13 4.26 38.95
N GLU A 107 -7.87 3.31 39.51
CA GLU A 107 -8.20 2.04 38.83
C GLU A 107 -9.00 2.28 37.55
N SER A 108 -10.03 3.12 37.61
CA SER A 108 -10.82 3.52 36.43
C SER A 108 -9.95 4.21 35.38
N GLU A 109 -9.10 5.15 35.78
CA GLU A 109 -8.18 5.83 34.87
C GLU A 109 -7.18 4.85 34.24
N ALA A 110 -6.61 3.93 35.02
CA ALA A 110 -5.71 2.89 34.54
C ALA A 110 -6.40 1.98 33.52
N GLU A 111 -7.63 1.54 33.77
CA GLU A 111 -8.41 0.77 32.81
C GLU A 111 -8.64 1.53 31.51
N THR A 112 -9.00 2.82 31.58
CA THR A 112 -9.19 3.61 30.35
C THR A 112 -7.88 3.80 29.58
N ALA A 113 -6.75 3.95 30.28
CA ALA A 113 -5.43 4.03 29.67
C ALA A 113 -5.04 2.71 29.00
N HIS A 114 -5.32 1.57 29.64
CA HIS A 114 -5.09 0.24 29.07
C HIS A 114 -5.92 0.01 27.81
N ARG A 115 -7.23 0.32 27.84
CA ARG A 115 -8.11 0.20 26.66
C ARG A 115 -7.59 1.03 25.49
N LYS A 116 -7.23 2.30 25.74
CA LYS A 116 -6.64 3.18 24.70
C LYS A 116 -5.34 2.61 24.13
N HIS A 117 -4.50 2.02 24.99
CA HIS A 117 -3.25 1.43 24.53
C HIS A 117 -3.51 0.19 23.65
N GLU A 118 -4.43 -0.68 24.05
CA GLU A 118 -4.84 -1.84 23.25
C GLU A 118 -5.44 -1.43 21.91
N GLU A 119 -6.29 -0.40 21.89
CA GLU A 119 -6.84 0.19 20.66
C GLU A 119 -5.73 0.69 19.74
N LEU A 120 -4.76 1.46 20.26
CA LEU A 120 -3.63 1.95 19.47
C LEU A 120 -2.77 0.80 18.92
N LEU A 121 -2.55 -0.26 19.71
CA LEU A 121 -1.81 -1.44 19.24
C LEU A 121 -2.57 -2.18 18.13
N ALA A 122 -3.90 -2.30 18.27
CA ALA A 122 -4.75 -2.90 17.25
C ALA A 122 -4.73 -2.07 15.94
N ASP A 123 -4.82 -0.74 16.04
CA ASP A 123 -4.73 0.16 14.89
C ASP A 123 -3.37 0.06 14.20
N MET A 124 -2.27 0.04 14.96
CA MET A 124 -0.93 -0.13 14.41
C MET A 124 -0.76 -1.50 13.74
N ALA A 125 -1.34 -2.57 14.31
CA ALA A 125 -1.31 -3.90 13.72
C ALA A 125 -2.12 -3.96 12.42
N ALA A 126 -3.30 -3.32 12.38
CA ALA A 126 -4.12 -3.20 11.18
C ALA A 126 -3.40 -2.42 10.07
N GLN A 127 -2.76 -1.28 10.41
CA GLN A 127 -1.98 -0.50 9.47
C GLN A 127 -0.80 -1.29 8.90
N ARG A 128 -0.06 -2.02 9.75
CA ARG A 128 1.02 -2.91 9.29
C ARG A 128 0.51 -3.99 8.35
N SER A 129 -0.59 -4.65 8.70
CA SER A 129 -1.19 -5.69 7.85
C SER A 129 -1.66 -5.14 6.51
N ALA A 130 -2.22 -3.92 6.48
CA ALA A 130 -2.64 -3.27 5.25
C ALA A 130 -1.43 -2.95 4.35
N LEU A 131 -0.38 -2.34 4.93
CA LEU A 131 0.86 -2.04 4.20
C LEU A 131 1.56 -3.29 3.70
N ASP A 132 1.59 -4.37 4.48
CA ASP A 132 2.17 -5.64 4.05
C ASP A 132 1.39 -6.25 2.89
N ALA A 133 0.05 -6.14 2.89
CA ALA A 133 -0.79 -6.59 1.79
C ALA A 133 -0.55 -5.75 0.52
N GLU A 134 -0.48 -4.43 0.63
CA GLU A 134 -0.14 -3.54 -0.49
C GLU A 134 1.27 -3.83 -1.05
N CYS A 135 2.25 -4.07 -0.18
CA CYS A 135 3.59 -4.47 -0.57
C CYS A 135 3.61 -5.82 -1.29
N ALA A 136 2.81 -6.80 -0.83
CA ALA A 136 2.70 -8.09 -1.47
C ALA A 136 2.04 -7.98 -2.84
N GLU A 137 0.98 -7.19 -2.96
CA GLU A 137 0.28 -6.94 -4.22
C GLU A 137 1.19 -6.26 -5.25
N THR A 138 1.85 -5.17 -4.87
CA THR A 138 2.78 -4.46 -5.77
C THR A 138 3.95 -5.33 -6.22
N ARG A 139 4.51 -6.17 -5.33
CA ARG A 139 5.52 -7.16 -5.72
C ARG A 139 4.97 -8.17 -6.73
N SER A 140 3.78 -8.70 -6.49
CA SER A 140 3.14 -9.65 -7.41
C SER A 140 2.87 -9.03 -8.78
N GLN A 141 2.44 -7.76 -8.83
CA GLN A 141 2.22 -7.02 -10.07
C GLN A 141 3.54 -6.84 -10.84
N LEU A 142 4.59 -6.38 -10.16
CA LEU A 142 5.92 -6.21 -10.75
C LEU A 142 6.51 -7.53 -11.26
N GLU A 143 6.33 -8.62 -10.52
CA GLU A 143 6.76 -9.96 -10.95
C GLU A 143 6.02 -10.42 -12.20
N ALA A 144 4.71 -10.17 -12.29
CA ALA A 144 3.91 -10.49 -13.47
C ALA A 144 4.34 -9.66 -14.69
N GLU A 145 4.53 -8.35 -14.53
CA GLU A 145 5.02 -7.46 -15.60
C GLU A 145 6.43 -7.85 -16.06
N CYS A 146 7.32 -8.19 -15.13
CA CYS A 146 8.67 -8.68 -15.46
C CYS A 146 8.61 -10.01 -16.21
N ALA A 147 7.70 -10.91 -15.84
CA ALA A 147 7.54 -12.19 -16.53
C ALA A 147 6.99 -11.99 -17.94
N GLU A 148 6.02 -11.09 -18.12
CA GLU A 148 5.44 -10.78 -19.43
C GLU A 148 6.45 -10.13 -20.37
N THR A 149 7.18 -9.12 -19.90
CA THR A 149 8.22 -8.43 -20.69
C THR A 149 9.35 -9.38 -21.09
N ARG A 150 9.79 -10.28 -20.19
CA ARG A 150 10.76 -11.32 -20.53
C ARG A 150 10.24 -12.25 -21.62
N ARG A 151 9.00 -12.70 -21.49
CA ARG A 151 8.37 -13.58 -22.49
C ARG A 151 8.28 -12.90 -23.86
N GLN A 152 7.86 -11.64 -23.91
CA GLN A 152 7.80 -10.87 -25.16
C GLN A 152 9.19 -10.78 -25.82
N LEU A 153 10.22 -10.46 -25.04
CA LEU A 153 11.59 -10.39 -25.56
C LEU A 153 12.10 -11.75 -26.04
N GLU A 154 11.77 -12.85 -25.35
CA GLU A 154 12.11 -14.20 -25.78
C GLU A 154 11.43 -14.58 -27.10
N GLU A 155 10.14 -14.25 -27.25
CA GLU A 155 9.37 -14.45 -28.48
C GLU A 155 9.94 -13.62 -29.64
N GLU A 156 10.27 -12.35 -29.42
CA GLU A 156 10.90 -11.48 -30.42
C GLU A 156 12.28 -12.00 -30.83
N LEU A 157 13.13 -12.39 -29.88
CA LEU A 157 14.45 -12.96 -30.16
C LEU A 157 14.35 -14.30 -30.91
N ALA A 158 13.39 -15.14 -30.55
CA ALA A 158 13.12 -16.39 -31.27
C ALA A 158 12.67 -16.10 -32.71
N GLY A 159 11.78 -15.12 -32.91
CA GLY A 159 11.35 -14.66 -34.22
C GLY A 159 12.52 -14.17 -35.07
N LYS A 160 13.34 -13.27 -34.53
CA LYS A 160 14.53 -12.74 -35.23
C LYS A 160 15.55 -13.81 -35.58
N ARG A 161 15.73 -14.82 -34.72
CA ARG A 161 16.60 -15.97 -35.01
C ARG A 161 16.04 -16.84 -36.12
N ALA A 162 14.73 -17.09 -36.13
CA ALA A 162 14.08 -17.87 -37.18
C ALA A 162 14.14 -17.15 -38.54
N GLU A 163 13.89 -15.84 -38.56
CA GLU A 163 14.05 -14.99 -39.75
C GLU A 163 15.48 -15.07 -40.30
N ALA A 164 16.48 -14.81 -39.44
CA ALA A 164 17.89 -14.86 -39.86
C ALA A 164 18.30 -16.25 -40.37
N GLN A 165 17.82 -17.33 -39.74
CA GLN A 165 18.10 -18.69 -40.20
C GLN A 165 17.48 -18.95 -41.58
N SER A 166 16.24 -18.51 -41.80
CA SER A 166 15.58 -18.62 -43.11
C SER A 166 16.33 -17.85 -44.19
N GLU A 167 16.80 -16.64 -43.90
CA GLU A 167 17.58 -15.84 -44.85
C GLU A 167 18.92 -16.49 -45.20
N ILE A 168 19.60 -17.08 -44.21
CA ILE A 168 20.84 -17.85 -44.42
C ILE A 168 20.56 -19.07 -45.31
N ASP A 169 19.53 -19.84 -44.99
CA ASP A 169 19.18 -21.05 -45.74
C ASP A 169 18.82 -20.71 -47.20
N ASP A 170 18.06 -19.64 -47.42
CA ASP A 170 17.71 -19.13 -48.74
C ASP A 170 18.95 -18.66 -49.52
N ALA A 171 19.86 -17.93 -48.87
CA ALA A 171 21.10 -17.48 -49.49
C ALA A 171 22.02 -18.65 -49.85
N MET A 172 22.11 -19.65 -48.97
CA MET A 172 22.86 -20.88 -49.23
C MET A 172 22.28 -21.65 -50.41
N GLN A 173 20.96 -21.79 -50.50
CA GLN A 173 20.31 -22.46 -51.62
C GLN A 173 20.55 -21.72 -52.94
N LYS A 174 20.45 -20.39 -52.96
CA LYS A 174 20.73 -19.58 -54.15
C LYS A 174 22.18 -19.72 -54.60
N ALA A 175 23.13 -19.56 -53.68
CA ALA A 175 24.56 -19.72 -53.99
C ALA A 175 24.89 -21.14 -54.50
N GLN A 176 24.23 -22.15 -53.93
CA GLN A 176 24.35 -23.54 -54.36
C GLN A 176 23.82 -23.76 -55.78
N GLN A 177 22.65 -23.19 -56.10
CA GLN A 177 22.08 -23.24 -57.45
C GLN A 177 22.94 -22.53 -58.48
N GLU A 178 23.43 -21.32 -58.17
CA GLU A 178 24.33 -20.56 -59.04
C GLU A 178 25.63 -21.33 -59.32
N ARG A 179 26.23 -21.91 -58.27
CA ARG A 179 27.42 -22.76 -58.42
C ARG A 179 27.15 -23.94 -59.36
N ASP A 180 26.02 -24.63 -59.20
CA ASP A 180 25.69 -25.80 -60.00
C ASP A 180 25.43 -25.42 -61.46
N GLN A 181 24.81 -24.27 -61.73
CA GLN A 181 24.63 -23.71 -63.07
C GLN A 181 25.99 -23.41 -63.72
N LEU A 182 26.87 -22.67 -63.04
CA LEU A 182 28.20 -22.34 -63.56
C LEU A 182 29.05 -23.60 -63.82
N LEU A 183 28.96 -24.60 -62.94
CA LEU A 183 29.64 -25.88 -63.14
C LEU A 183 29.09 -26.65 -64.35
N ALA A 184 27.78 -26.60 -64.58
CA ALA A 184 27.16 -27.22 -65.75
C ALA A 184 27.58 -26.52 -67.05
N GLU A 185 27.58 -25.19 -67.07
CA GLU A 185 28.03 -24.37 -68.20
C GLU A 185 29.50 -24.65 -68.53
N ALA A 186 30.39 -24.60 -67.52
CA ALA A 186 31.81 -24.87 -67.70
C ALA A 186 32.08 -26.30 -68.21
N ARG A 187 31.27 -27.29 -67.79
CA ARG A 187 31.36 -28.67 -68.31
C ARG A 187 30.96 -28.75 -69.78
N GLN A 188 29.85 -28.11 -70.16
CA GLN A 188 29.40 -28.09 -71.55
C GLN A 188 30.44 -27.42 -72.45
N GLU A 189 31.02 -26.30 -72.01
CA GLU A 189 32.07 -25.61 -72.76
C GLU A 189 33.34 -26.47 -72.90
N ALA A 190 33.77 -27.13 -71.82
CA ALA A 190 34.89 -28.06 -71.86
C ALA A 190 34.64 -29.26 -72.79
N GLU A 191 33.41 -29.78 -72.86
CA GLU A 191 33.02 -30.83 -73.81
C GLU A 191 33.09 -30.34 -75.26
N ARG A 192 32.55 -29.15 -75.55
CA ARG A 192 32.65 -28.53 -76.89
C ARG A 192 34.10 -28.36 -77.32
N LEU A 193 34.94 -27.79 -76.47
CA LEU A 193 36.37 -27.61 -76.76
C LEU A 193 37.09 -28.94 -77.00
N ARG A 194 36.75 -30.00 -76.26
CA ARG A 194 37.29 -31.34 -76.49
C ARG A 194 36.85 -31.91 -77.83
N GLU A 195 35.59 -31.73 -78.21
CA GLU A 195 35.07 -32.17 -79.51
C GLU A 195 35.72 -31.41 -80.66
N GLU A 196 35.88 -30.10 -80.55
CA GLU A 196 36.60 -29.27 -81.52
C GLU A 196 38.06 -29.71 -81.66
N ALA A 197 38.75 -29.91 -80.54
CA ALA A 197 40.14 -30.41 -80.54
C ALA A 197 40.25 -31.78 -81.21
N ARG A 198 39.29 -32.69 -80.97
CA ARG A 198 39.24 -34.01 -81.64
C ARG A 198 39.07 -33.85 -83.15
N ARG A 199 38.14 -33.01 -83.61
CA ARG A 199 37.93 -32.75 -85.05
C ARG A 199 39.20 -32.23 -85.72
N VAL A 200 39.87 -31.26 -85.11
CA VAL A 200 41.14 -30.72 -85.63
C VAL A 200 42.22 -31.80 -85.73
N VAL A 201 42.32 -32.68 -84.72
CA VAL A 201 43.27 -33.81 -84.74
C VAL A 201 42.91 -34.83 -85.83
N ASP A 202 41.63 -35.14 -86.00
CA ASP A 202 41.15 -36.08 -87.03
C ASP A 202 41.40 -35.51 -88.44
N GLU A 203 41.13 -34.22 -88.65
CA GLU A 203 41.43 -33.51 -89.89
C GLU A 203 42.93 -33.48 -90.20
N ALA A 204 43.76 -33.14 -89.21
CA ALA A 204 45.22 -33.16 -89.35
C ALA A 204 45.75 -34.58 -89.67
N SER A 205 45.15 -35.60 -89.05
CA SER A 205 45.48 -37.01 -89.31
C SER A 205 45.10 -37.42 -90.73
N ALA A 206 43.91 -37.02 -91.21
CA ALA A 206 43.47 -37.27 -92.57
C ALA A 206 44.36 -36.56 -93.61
N GLN A 207 44.76 -35.31 -93.35
CA GLN A 207 45.73 -34.59 -94.19
C GLN A 207 47.08 -35.29 -94.22
N ARG A 208 47.58 -35.78 -93.08
CA ARG A 208 48.83 -36.54 -93.00
C ARG A 208 48.74 -37.82 -93.84
N ILE A 209 47.65 -38.58 -93.76
CA ILE A 209 47.42 -39.78 -94.58
C ILE A 209 47.48 -39.41 -96.06
N LYS A 210 46.76 -38.36 -96.47
CA LYS A 210 46.75 -37.89 -97.87
C LYS A 210 48.15 -37.51 -98.36
N ILE A 211 48.95 -36.82 -97.55
CA ILE A 211 50.34 -36.47 -97.89
C ILE A 211 51.18 -37.75 -98.02
N LEU A 212 51.02 -38.71 -97.11
CA LEU A 212 51.75 -39.97 -97.17
C LEU A 212 51.39 -40.78 -98.42
N GLU A 213 50.11 -40.81 -98.82
CA GLU A 213 49.65 -41.43 -100.07
C GLU A 213 50.30 -40.75 -101.29
N GLN A 214 50.29 -39.41 -101.35
CA GLN A 214 50.95 -38.66 -102.42
C GLN A 214 52.46 -38.92 -102.48
N LEU A 215 53.14 -39.01 -101.33
CA LEU A 215 54.56 -39.34 -101.28
C LEU A 215 54.84 -40.77 -101.75
N MET A 216 53.95 -41.72 -101.45
CA MET A 216 54.05 -43.09 -101.97
C MET A 216 53.88 -43.15 -103.49
N ASP A 217 52.96 -42.37 -104.07
CA ASP A 217 52.79 -42.29 -105.51
C ASP A 217 54.02 -41.69 -106.19
N VAL A 218 54.61 -40.64 -105.61
CA VAL A 218 55.88 -40.06 -106.07
C VAL A 218 57.01 -41.10 -105.98
N TYR A 219 57.10 -41.83 -104.87
CA TYR A 219 58.09 -42.90 -104.70
C TYR A 219 57.96 -43.98 -105.77
N ARG A 220 56.74 -44.47 -106.03
CA ARG A 220 56.46 -45.45 -107.10
C ARG A 220 56.81 -44.89 -108.49
N GLY A 221 56.51 -43.62 -108.73
CA GLY A 221 56.92 -42.91 -109.95
C GLY A 221 58.44 -42.92 -110.12
N VAL A 222 59.19 -42.56 -109.07
CA VAL A 222 60.65 -42.55 -109.09
C VAL A 222 61.24 -43.96 -109.22
N GLU A 223 60.63 -44.98 -108.63
CA GLU A 223 61.07 -46.38 -108.74
C GLU A 223 61.04 -46.90 -110.18
N THR A 224 60.17 -46.35 -111.03
CA THR A 224 60.13 -46.67 -112.47
C THR A 224 61.18 -45.94 -113.31
N ILE A 225 61.80 -44.86 -112.78
CA ILE A 225 62.79 -44.04 -113.52
C ILE A 225 64.06 -44.83 -113.85
N PRO A 226 64.67 -45.64 -112.96
CA PRO A 226 65.84 -46.46 -113.31
C PRO A 226 65.59 -47.38 -114.50
N ALA A 227 64.47 -48.10 -114.51
CA ALA A 227 64.11 -48.98 -115.63
C ALA A 227 63.81 -48.18 -116.92
N ALA A 228 63.15 -47.02 -116.81
CA ALA A 228 62.91 -46.13 -117.94
C ALA A 228 64.21 -45.51 -118.50
N LEU A 229 65.15 -45.13 -117.63
CA LEU A 229 66.48 -44.65 -118.01
C LEU A 229 67.29 -45.78 -118.64
N GLU A 230 67.28 -46.98 -118.08
CA GLU A 230 67.97 -48.15 -118.63
C GLU A 230 67.41 -48.53 -120.01
N SER A 231 66.08 -48.46 -120.20
CA SER A 231 65.45 -48.57 -121.52
C SER A 231 65.89 -47.47 -122.48
N ALA A 232 65.98 -46.21 -122.04
CA ALA A 232 66.42 -45.10 -122.87
C ALA A 232 67.92 -45.18 -123.22
N TYR A 233 68.77 -45.71 -122.32
CA TYR A 233 70.17 -46.00 -122.61
C TYR A 233 70.30 -47.17 -123.59
N GLN A 234 69.51 -48.24 -123.44
CA GLN A 234 69.45 -49.34 -124.40
C GLN A 234 68.99 -48.89 -125.79
N ASP A 235 68.04 -47.94 -125.88
CA ASP A 235 67.63 -47.34 -127.15
C ASP A 235 68.67 -46.38 -127.74
N ARG A 236 69.54 -45.79 -126.91
CA ARG A 236 70.68 -44.97 -127.36
C ARG A 236 71.87 -45.81 -127.83
N ASP A 237 72.08 -46.99 -127.22
CA ASP A 237 73.13 -47.93 -127.57
C ASP A 237 72.72 -48.89 -128.72
N LYS A 238 71.49 -48.77 -129.23
CA LYS A 238 71.12 -49.31 -130.55
C LYS A 238 71.70 -48.41 -131.66
N PRO A 239 72.53 -48.94 -132.58
CA PRO A 239 73.02 -48.16 -133.71
C PRO A 239 71.85 -47.78 -134.65
N PRO A 240 71.88 -46.59 -135.28
CA PRO A 240 70.77 -46.09 -136.07
C PRO A 240 70.68 -46.83 -137.41
N GLU A 241 69.56 -47.51 -137.66
CA GLU A 241 69.15 -47.85 -139.02
C GLU A 241 68.21 -46.78 -139.57
N ALA A 242 68.47 -46.45 -140.84
CA ALA A 242 68.05 -45.26 -141.53
C ALA A 242 66.54 -45.15 -141.79
N GLY A 243 66.02 -43.94 -141.55
CA GLY A 243 65.25 -43.21 -142.54
C GLY A 243 63.73 -43.22 -142.37
N VAL A 244 63.16 -42.06 -142.01
CA VAL A 244 62.36 -41.22 -142.93
C VAL A 244 62.35 -39.78 -142.40
N VAL A 245 62.91 -38.89 -143.21
CA VAL A 245 62.78 -37.43 -143.17
C VAL A 245 61.45 -37.05 -143.80
N VAL A 246 60.58 -36.27 -143.12
CA VAL A 246 59.85 -35.08 -143.65
C VAL A 246 59.12 -34.34 -142.48
N PRO A 247 58.69 -33.07 -142.59
CA PRO A 247 59.47 -31.85 -142.43
C PRO A 247 59.00 -30.95 -141.26
N PHE A 248 59.86 -30.00 -140.92
CA PHE A 248 59.59 -28.80 -140.13
C PHE A 248 58.49 -27.95 -140.78
N GLU A 249 57.39 -27.68 -140.07
CA GLU A 249 56.63 -26.44 -140.28
C GLU A 249 56.48 -25.66 -138.96
N GLN A 250 56.97 -24.44 -139.04
CA GLN A 250 56.98 -23.41 -138.01
C GLN A 250 55.83 -22.45 -138.31
N LYS A 251 54.81 -22.38 -137.45
CA LYS A 251 53.91 -21.22 -137.39
C LYS A 251 53.63 -20.82 -135.94
N ARG A 252 54.17 -19.64 -135.62
CA ARG A 252 53.70 -18.73 -134.57
C ARG A 252 52.22 -18.40 -134.81
N SER A 253 51.43 -18.23 -133.76
CA SER A 253 50.58 -17.04 -133.56
C SER A 253 49.74 -17.14 -132.28
N THR A 254 49.89 -16.10 -131.48
CA THR A 254 49.04 -15.50 -130.43
C THR A 254 47.53 -15.72 -130.52
N GLY A 255 46.92 -15.80 -129.33
CA GLY A 255 45.49 -15.63 -129.03
C GLY A 255 45.24 -15.86 -127.55
#